data_AF-A0A962ZYN7-F1
#
_entry.id   AF-A0A962ZYN7-F1
#
_cell.length_a   1.000
_cell.length_b   1.000
_cell.length_c   1.000
_cell.angle_alpha   90.00
_cell.angle_beta   90.00
_cell.angle_gamma   90.00
#
_symmetry.space_group_name_H-M   'P 1'
#
loop_
_entity.id
_entity.type
_entity.pdbx_description
1 polymer ?
#
loop_
_entity_poly.entity_id
_entity_poly.type
_entity_poly.pdbx_seq_one_letter_code
_entity_poly.pdbx_strand_id
1 'polypeptide(L)'
;GAANAAIHRLDQFREKSHEGILRDIMLVATSGTAVGQVNGLAVYLLGDYAFGRPTRITATARLGAGKVLDIEREVDLGGKIHSKAVMIISALLANRYARNRPLPLSASLVFEQSYGGIEGDSASVAELVALISAIADIPVRQDLAVTGSLNQHGQVQAIGGVNEKIE
;
A
#
# COMPACT_ATOMS: atom_id res chain seq x y z
N GLY A 1 30.09 17.81 13.21
CA GLY A 1 29.83 17.51 14.63
C GLY A 1 29.03 16.22 14.76
N ALA A 2 28.88 15.69 15.98
CA ALA A 2 28.18 14.41 16.24
C ALA A 2 26.75 14.35 15.64
N ALA A 3 26.03 15.47 15.59
CA ALA A 3 24.74 15.58 14.92
C ALA A 3 24.79 15.30 13.40
N ASN A 4 25.77 15.86 12.67
CA ASN A 4 25.94 15.58 11.23
C ASN A 4 26.32 14.11 10.97
N ALA A 5 27.09 13.49 11.87
CA ALA A 5 27.43 12.08 11.74
C ALA A 5 26.23 11.14 12.00
N ALA A 6 25.30 11.54 12.87
CA ALA A 6 24.05 10.82 13.10
C ALA A 6 23.10 10.95 11.90
N ILE A 7 22.93 12.15 11.35
CA ILE A 7 22.11 12.40 10.15
C ILE A 7 22.66 11.60 8.96
N HIS A 8 23.97 11.64 8.72
CA HIS A 8 24.60 10.88 7.62
C HIS A 8 24.40 9.35 7.78
N ARG A 9 24.37 8.83 9.01
CA ARG A 9 24.12 7.39 9.25
C ARG A 9 22.65 7.02 9.01
N LEU A 10 21.73 7.93 9.28
CA LEU A 10 20.30 7.73 9.05
C LEU A 10 19.96 7.83 7.55
N ASP A 11 20.61 8.75 6.83
CA ASP A 11 20.46 8.91 5.37
C ASP A 11 20.94 7.66 4.60
N GLN A 12 21.96 6.95 5.11
CA GLN A 12 22.40 5.68 4.54
C GLN A 12 21.29 4.62 4.45
N PHE A 13 20.27 4.66 5.32
CA PHE A 13 19.14 3.71 5.21
C PHE A 13 18.24 4.04 4.02
N ARG A 14 18.01 5.34 3.77
CA ARG A 14 17.29 5.82 2.59
C ARG A 14 18.07 5.49 1.32
N GLU A 15 19.37 5.79 1.29
CA GLU A 15 20.25 5.46 0.16
C GLU A 15 20.28 3.95 -0.13
N LYS A 16 20.45 3.11 0.89
CA LYS A 16 20.40 1.65 0.72
C LYS A 16 19.05 1.17 0.20
N SER A 17 17.97 1.82 0.61
CA SER A 17 16.64 1.50 0.08
C SER A 17 16.54 1.82 -1.40
N HIS A 18 17.04 2.98 -1.81
CA HIS A 18 17.08 3.38 -3.21
C HIS A 18 18.00 2.49 -4.05
N GLU A 19 19.22 2.19 -3.56
CA GLU A 19 20.12 1.23 -4.21
C GLU A 19 19.49 -0.15 -4.34
N GLY A 20 18.75 -0.60 -3.33
CA GLY A 20 18.04 -1.88 -3.35
C GLY A 20 16.99 -1.95 -4.46
N ILE A 21 16.29 -0.85 -4.74
CA ILE A 21 15.36 -0.74 -5.87
C ILE A 21 16.12 -0.76 -7.19
N LEU A 22 17.17 0.06 -7.33
CA LEU A 22 17.98 0.14 -8.56
C LEU A 22 18.69 -1.17 -8.92
N ARG A 23 18.97 -2.01 -7.93
CA ARG A 23 19.60 -3.33 -8.10
C ARG A 23 18.61 -4.49 -8.15
N ASP A 24 17.30 -4.22 -8.25
CA ASP A 24 16.21 -5.20 -8.28
C ASP A 24 16.17 -6.15 -7.06
N ILE A 25 16.78 -5.74 -5.94
CA ILE A 25 16.67 -6.46 -4.65
C ILE A 25 15.31 -6.16 -4.02
N MET A 26 14.87 -4.91 -4.13
CA MET A 26 13.52 -4.47 -3.78
C MET A 26 12.71 -4.37 -5.05
N LEU A 27 11.67 -5.19 -5.13
CA LEU A 27 10.87 -5.35 -6.33
C LEU A 27 9.82 -4.24 -6.43
N VAL A 28 10.29 -3.05 -6.78
CA VAL A 28 9.48 -1.85 -7.04
C VAL A 28 9.75 -1.42 -8.47
N ALA A 29 8.81 -1.68 -9.36
CA ALA A 29 8.92 -1.21 -10.73
C ALA A 29 8.69 0.31 -10.78
N THR A 30 9.52 1.05 -11.52
CA THR A 30 9.41 2.51 -11.68
C THR A 30 9.02 2.91 -13.11
N SER A 31 8.71 1.94 -13.96
CA SER A 31 8.27 2.14 -15.34
C SER A 31 7.37 0.99 -15.81
N GLY A 32 6.68 1.20 -16.92
CA GLY A 32 5.76 0.21 -17.48
C GLY A 32 4.44 0.12 -16.72
N THR A 33 3.75 -1.01 -16.88
CA THR A 33 2.41 -1.22 -16.32
C THR A 33 2.23 -2.67 -15.85
N ALA A 34 1.42 -2.89 -14.81
CA ALA A 34 1.10 -4.22 -14.31
C ALA A 34 -0.35 -4.29 -13.80
N VAL A 35 -1.01 -5.44 -13.99
CA VAL A 35 -2.34 -5.71 -13.43
C VAL A 35 -2.21 -6.12 -11.96
N GLY A 36 -3.08 -5.58 -11.11
CA GLY A 36 -3.15 -5.91 -9.70
C GLY A 36 -1.95 -5.43 -8.88
N GLN A 37 -1.11 -4.54 -9.41
CA GLN A 37 0.08 -4.03 -8.72
C GLN A 37 0.08 -2.51 -8.69
N VAL A 38 0.36 -1.93 -7.53
CA VAL A 38 0.44 -0.48 -7.32
C VAL A 38 1.62 -0.18 -6.40
N ASN A 39 2.35 0.88 -6.71
CA ASN A 39 3.33 1.42 -5.78
C ASN A 39 2.62 2.28 -4.73
N GLY A 40 2.55 1.82 -3.48
CA GLY A 40 2.17 2.61 -2.32
C GLY A 40 3.35 3.42 -1.77
N LEU A 41 3.08 4.37 -0.86
CA LEU A 41 4.12 5.10 -0.12
C LEU A 41 3.97 4.87 1.38
N ALA A 42 5.00 4.30 2.00
CA ALA A 42 5.10 4.10 3.44
C ALA A 42 6.10 5.10 4.04
N VAL A 43 5.84 5.54 5.27
CA VAL A 43 6.80 6.34 6.05
C VAL A 43 7.48 5.43 7.06
N TYR A 44 8.81 5.38 7.01
CA TYR A 44 9.63 4.66 7.97
C TYR A 44 10.18 5.63 9.00
N LEU A 45 10.01 5.30 10.27
CA LEU A 45 10.55 6.06 11.40
C LEU A 45 11.77 5.33 11.98
N LEU A 46 12.90 6.02 12.07
CA LEU A 46 14.14 5.53 12.65
C LEU A 46 14.66 6.53 13.68
N GLY A 47 14.18 6.41 14.92
CA GLY A 47 14.38 7.43 15.96
C GLY A 47 13.62 8.71 15.60
N ASP A 48 14.31 9.84 15.58
CA ASP A 48 13.74 11.15 15.22
C ASP A 48 13.75 11.42 13.70
N TYR A 49 14.25 10.48 12.90
CA TYR A 49 14.32 10.61 11.44
C TYR A 49 13.20 9.81 10.77
N ALA A 50 12.52 10.44 9.82
CA ALA A 50 11.48 9.81 9.02
C ALA A 50 11.81 9.96 7.53
N PHE A 51 11.52 8.93 6.75
CA PHE A 51 11.65 8.98 5.29
C PHE A 51 10.57 8.14 4.61
N GLY A 52 10.14 8.59 3.44
CA GLY A 52 9.24 7.83 2.58
C GLY A 52 9.98 6.76 1.81
N ARG A 53 9.29 5.65 1.57
CA ARG A 53 9.77 4.60 0.68
C ARG A 53 8.59 4.04 -0.14
N PRO A 54 8.76 3.85 -1.45
CA PRO A 54 7.77 3.15 -2.24
C PRO A 54 7.73 1.67 -1.85
N THR A 55 6.53 1.15 -1.71
CA THR A 55 6.28 -0.26 -1.41
C THR A 55 5.33 -0.82 -2.45
N ARG A 56 5.65 -1.98 -2.99
CA ARG A 56 4.77 -2.66 -3.96
C ARG A 56 3.62 -3.30 -3.20
N ILE A 57 2.40 -2.89 -3.53
CA ILE A 57 1.16 -3.49 -3.04
C ILE A 57 0.58 -4.32 -4.18
N THR A 58 0.24 -5.57 -3.90
CA THR A 58 -0.37 -6.46 -4.89
C THR A 58 -1.74 -6.94 -4.44
N ALA A 59 -2.60 -7.17 -5.40
CA ALA A 59 -3.91 -7.76 -5.20
C ALA A 59 -4.15 -8.88 -6.21
N THR A 60 -4.85 -9.91 -5.77
CA THR A 60 -5.42 -10.93 -6.66
C THR A 60 -6.93 -10.93 -6.51
N ALA A 61 -7.66 -11.31 -7.56
CA ALA A 61 -9.10 -11.40 -7.54
C ALA A 61 -9.59 -12.58 -8.39
N ARG A 62 -10.63 -13.25 -7.90
CA ARG A 62 -11.34 -14.32 -8.61
C ARG A 62 -12.78 -14.40 -8.13
N LEU A 63 -13.60 -15.23 -8.79
CA LEU A 63 -14.94 -15.55 -8.30
C LEU A 63 -14.87 -16.23 -6.92
N GLY A 64 -15.77 -15.83 -6.03
CA GLY A 64 -15.83 -16.37 -4.67
C GLY A 64 -16.96 -15.80 -3.81
N ALA A 65 -16.85 -15.98 -2.49
CA ALA A 65 -17.95 -15.80 -1.53
C ALA A 65 -17.98 -14.41 -0.84
N GLY A 66 -17.37 -13.39 -1.42
CA GLY A 66 -17.44 -12.00 -0.94
C GLY A 66 -16.43 -11.65 0.14
N LYS A 67 -15.21 -12.18 0.06
CA LYS A 67 -14.13 -11.92 1.02
C LYS A 67 -12.94 -11.23 0.36
N VAL A 68 -12.42 -10.22 1.04
CA VAL A 68 -11.11 -9.61 0.76
C VAL A 68 -10.18 -10.04 1.89
N LEU A 69 -9.15 -10.79 1.55
CA LEU A 69 -8.12 -11.25 2.48
C LEU A 69 -7.03 -10.18 2.58
N ASP A 70 -6.91 -9.60 3.76
CA ASP A 70 -5.77 -8.77 4.17
C ASP A 70 -4.69 -9.71 4.71
N ILE A 71 -3.61 -9.93 3.95
CA ILE A 71 -2.58 -10.90 4.32
C ILE A 71 -1.84 -10.42 5.56
N GLU A 72 -1.50 -9.13 5.64
CA GLU A 72 -0.83 -8.52 6.79
C GLU A 72 -1.61 -8.76 8.08
N ARG A 73 -2.93 -8.56 8.06
CA ARG A 73 -3.79 -8.80 9.23
C ARG A 73 -3.80 -10.27 9.64
N GLU A 74 -3.82 -11.21 8.70
CA GLU A 74 -3.91 -12.65 9.01
C GLU A 74 -2.62 -13.22 9.62
N VAL A 75 -1.48 -12.52 9.43
CA VAL A 75 -0.19 -12.91 10.00
C VAL A 75 0.29 -11.94 11.09
N ASP A 76 -0.63 -11.16 11.67
CA ASP A 76 -0.38 -10.20 12.77
C ASP A 76 0.68 -9.13 12.44
N LEU A 77 0.91 -8.85 11.15
CA LEU A 77 1.71 -7.72 10.68
C LEU A 77 0.85 -6.47 10.43
N GLY A 78 -0.46 -6.63 10.29
CA GLY A 78 -1.42 -5.55 10.09
C GLY A 78 -1.92 -4.96 11.40
N GLY A 79 -1.74 -3.65 11.56
CA GLY A 79 -2.25 -2.88 12.68
C GLY A 79 -3.77 -2.65 12.64
N LYS A 80 -4.31 -2.01 13.69
CA LYS A 80 -5.76 -1.84 13.85
C LYS A 80 -6.35 -0.85 12.86
N ILE A 81 -5.63 0.24 12.56
CA ILE A 81 -6.10 1.27 11.63
C ILE A 81 -6.01 0.73 10.21
N HIS A 82 -4.92 0.02 9.88
CA HIS A 82 -4.79 -0.66 8.59
C HIS A 82 -5.91 -1.69 8.37
N SER A 83 -6.14 -2.58 9.34
CA SER A 83 -7.24 -3.57 9.28
C SER A 83 -8.61 -2.90 9.06
N LYS A 84 -8.86 -1.77 9.74
CA LYS A 84 -10.08 -0.98 9.57
C LYS A 84 -10.19 -0.42 8.14
N ALA A 85 -9.09 0.04 7.56
CA ALA A 85 -9.03 0.55 6.21
C ALA A 85 -9.43 -0.52 5.17
N VAL A 86 -8.91 -1.75 5.29
CA VAL A 86 -9.30 -2.85 4.39
C VAL A 86 -10.76 -3.25 4.57
N MET A 87 -11.31 -3.18 5.79
CA MET A 87 -12.75 -3.35 6.02
C MET A 87 -13.60 -2.25 5.34
N ILE A 88 -13.13 -0.99 5.35
CA ILE A 88 -13.77 0.12 4.63
C ILE A 88 -13.79 -0.14 3.12
N ILE A 89 -12.66 -0.57 2.55
CA ILE A 89 -12.56 -0.93 1.13
C ILE A 89 -13.53 -2.07 0.79
N SER A 90 -13.58 -3.12 1.62
CA SER A 90 -14.49 -4.25 1.43
C SER A 90 -15.96 -3.82 1.43
N ALA A 91 -16.34 -2.96 2.37
CA ALA A 91 -17.69 -2.41 2.46
C ALA A 91 -18.03 -1.52 1.24
N LEU A 92 -17.07 -0.71 0.78
CA LEU A 92 -17.20 0.14 -0.40
C LEU A 92 -17.46 -0.71 -1.65
N LEU A 93 -16.67 -1.77 -1.89
CA LEU A 93 -16.83 -2.65 -3.05
C LEU A 93 -18.20 -3.35 -3.03
N ALA A 94 -18.60 -3.88 -1.87
CA ALA A 94 -19.90 -4.52 -1.70
C ALA A 94 -21.06 -3.54 -1.97
N ASN A 95 -21.03 -2.34 -1.37
CA ASN A 95 -22.08 -1.35 -1.56
C ASN A 95 -22.17 -0.82 -3.01
N ARG A 96 -21.02 -0.69 -3.70
CA ARG A 96 -20.96 -0.16 -5.06
C ARG A 96 -21.37 -1.18 -6.12
N TYR A 97 -20.94 -2.44 -5.99
CA TYR A 97 -21.09 -3.45 -7.05
C TYR A 97 -22.08 -4.58 -6.72
N ALA A 98 -22.46 -4.72 -5.46
CA ALA A 98 -23.27 -5.83 -4.97
C ALA A 98 -24.33 -5.36 -3.94
N ARG A 99 -24.93 -4.18 -4.16
CA ARG A 99 -25.90 -3.61 -3.21
C ARG A 99 -27.08 -4.54 -2.87
N ASN A 100 -27.59 -5.27 -3.87
CA ASN A 100 -28.79 -6.10 -3.75
C ASN A 100 -28.49 -7.62 -3.87
N ARG A 101 -27.22 -8.03 -3.75
CA ARG A 101 -26.79 -9.43 -3.89
C ARG A 101 -25.45 -9.66 -3.18
N PRO A 102 -25.06 -10.89 -2.81
CA PRO A 102 -23.71 -11.13 -2.32
C PRO A 102 -22.65 -10.70 -3.33
N LEU A 103 -21.54 -10.12 -2.85
CA LEU A 103 -20.39 -9.77 -3.69
C LEU A 103 -19.70 -11.07 -4.15
N PRO A 104 -19.68 -11.41 -5.46
CA PRO A 104 -19.12 -12.69 -5.92
C PRO A 104 -17.58 -12.61 -6.07
N LEU A 105 -16.89 -12.15 -5.03
CA LEU A 105 -15.45 -11.85 -5.04
C LEU A 105 -14.70 -12.66 -3.99
N SER A 106 -13.60 -13.31 -4.37
CA SER A 106 -12.53 -13.69 -3.46
C SER A 106 -11.29 -12.95 -3.91
N ALA A 107 -10.81 -12.03 -3.08
CA ALA A 107 -9.61 -11.25 -3.36
C ALA A 107 -8.61 -11.36 -2.22
N SER A 108 -7.34 -11.12 -2.52
CA SER A 108 -6.27 -10.94 -1.52
C SER A 108 -5.54 -9.64 -1.77
N LEU A 109 -4.94 -9.09 -0.73
CA LEU A 109 -4.13 -7.89 -0.74
C LEU A 109 -2.88 -8.16 0.12
N VAL A 110 -1.71 -7.69 -0.35
CA VAL A 110 -0.44 -7.82 0.39
C VAL A 110 0.53 -6.68 0.05
N PHE A 111 1.33 -6.30 1.02
CA PHE A 111 2.52 -5.46 0.89
C PHE A 111 3.74 -6.35 0.65
N GLU A 112 4.21 -6.37 -0.59
CA GLU A 112 5.31 -7.23 -1.01
C GLU A 112 6.62 -6.84 -0.32
N GLN A 113 7.37 -7.85 0.10
CA GLN A 113 8.64 -7.69 0.82
C GLN A 113 8.53 -6.77 2.06
N SER A 114 7.33 -6.71 2.68
CA SER A 114 7.12 -6.14 3.99
C SER A 114 7.32 -7.19 5.07
N TYR A 115 8.35 -7.03 5.89
CA TYR A 115 8.67 -7.91 7.02
C TYR A 115 8.43 -7.25 8.39
N GLY A 116 8.02 -5.98 8.39
CA GLY A 116 7.67 -5.21 9.58
C GLY A 116 6.16 -4.99 9.66
N GLY A 117 5.72 -4.42 10.79
CA GLY A 117 4.31 -4.07 10.96
C GLY A 117 3.87 -2.95 10.00
N ILE A 118 2.67 -3.07 9.45
CA ILE A 118 1.98 -2.07 8.65
C ILE A 118 0.86 -1.45 9.50
N GLU A 119 0.82 -0.13 9.61
CA GLU A 119 -0.21 0.56 10.40
C GLU A 119 -0.61 1.89 9.73
N GLY A 120 -1.86 2.32 9.99
CA GLY A 120 -2.48 3.50 9.38
C GLY A 120 -3.32 3.16 8.15
N ASP A 121 -4.03 4.16 7.63
CA ASP A 121 -4.98 4.05 6.50
C ASP A 121 -4.49 4.74 5.22
N SER A 122 -3.26 5.25 5.23
CA SER A 122 -2.74 6.10 4.16
C SER A 122 -2.40 5.36 2.85
N ALA A 123 -2.53 4.04 2.84
CA ALA A 123 -2.38 3.19 1.67
C ALA A 123 -3.72 2.85 1.00
N SER A 124 -4.87 3.17 1.61
CA SER A 124 -6.17 2.65 1.17
C SER A 124 -6.54 3.01 -0.27
N VAL A 125 -6.13 4.17 -0.77
CA VAL A 125 -6.30 4.48 -2.19
C VAL A 125 -5.52 3.51 -3.08
N ALA A 126 -4.25 3.22 -2.75
CA ALA A 126 -3.41 2.31 -3.51
C ALA A 126 -3.96 0.87 -3.47
N GLU A 127 -4.41 0.42 -2.30
CA GLU A 127 -5.02 -0.89 -2.10
C GLU A 127 -6.31 -1.06 -2.91
N LEU A 128 -7.19 -0.05 -2.89
CA LEU A 128 -8.41 -0.07 -3.70
C LEU A 128 -8.08 -0.09 -5.20
N VAL A 129 -7.08 0.67 -5.65
CA VAL A 129 -6.64 0.67 -7.06
C VAL A 129 -6.09 -0.71 -7.46
N ALA A 130 -5.27 -1.35 -6.62
CA ALA A 130 -4.77 -2.70 -6.86
C ALA A 130 -5.92 -3.71 -6.98
N LEU A 131 -6.89 -3.65 -6.07
CA LEU A 131 -8.08 -4.52 -6.10
C LEU A 131 -8.93 -4.29 -7.36
N ILE A 132 -9.24 -3.04 -7.70
CA ILE A 132 -10.03 -2.73 -8.92
C ILE A 132 -9.28 -3.19 -10.16
N SER A 133 -7.96 -2.98 -10.23
CA SER A 133 -7.11 -3.45 -11.31
C SER A 133 -7.18 -4.97 -11.46
N ALA A 134 -7.04 -5.72 -10.37
CA ALA A 134 -7.13 -7.19 -10.38
C ALA A 134 -8.54 -7.70 -10.75
N ILE A 135 -9.59 -6.99 -10.32
CA ILE A 135 -10.99 -7.35 -10.65
C ILE A 135 -11.30 -7.10 -12.13
N ALA A 136 -10.81 -5.99 -12.69
CA ALA A 136 -11.15 -5.53 -14.03
C ALA A 136 -10.14 -5.94 -15.10
N ASP A 137 -9.03 -6.57 -14.72
CA ASP A 137 -7.89 -6.89 -15.58
C ASP A 137 -7.33 -5.66 -16.33
N ILE A 138 -7.27 -4.52 -15.61
CA ILE A 138 -6.80 -3.24 -16.16
C ILE A 138 -5.39 -2.95 -15.63
N PRO A 139 -4.38 -2.79 -16.49
CA PRO A 139 -3.01 -2.53 -16.04
C PRO A 139 -2.86 -1.14 -15.43
N VAL A 140 -2.10 -1.05 -14.34
CA VAL A 140 -1.78 0.21 -13.63
C VAL A 140 -0.35 0.61 -13.94
N ARG A 141 -0.15 1.91 -14.16
CA ARG A 141 1.15 2.55 -14.35
C ARG A 141 2.04 2.40 -13.13
N GLN A 142 3.26 1.86 -13.32
CA GLN A 142 4.23 1.66 -12.25
C GLN A 142 5.19 2.85 -12.09
N ASP A 143 5.16 3.81 -12.99
CA ASP A 143 5.88 5.09 -12.88
C ASP A 143 5.18 6.10 -11.95
N LEU A 144 4.08 5.71 -11.30
CA LEU A 144 3.33 6.52 -10.34
C LEU A 144 3.19 5.78 -9.00
N ALA A 145 3.49 6.47 -7.91
CA ALA A 145 3.19 6.01 -6.57
C ALA A 145 1.90 6.67 -6.04
N VAL A 146 1.18 5.98 -5.17
CA VAL A 146 -0.14 6.36 -4.68
C VAL A 146 -0.17 6.34 -3.16
N THR A 147 -0.68 7.41 -2.56
CA THR A 147 -1.00 7.48 -1.13
C THR A 147 -2.29 8.27 -0.93
N GLY A 148 -3.04 7.91 0.09
CA GLY A 148 -4.31 8.52 0.44
C GLY A 148 -5.15 7.56 1.28
N SER A 149 -5.95 8.13 2.18
CA SER A 149 -6.98 7.40 2.92
C SER A 149 -8.32 7.45 2.16
N LEU A 150 -9.22 6.52 2.45
CA LEU A 150 -10.54 6.43 1.85
C LEU A 150 -11.62 6.24 2.91
N ASN A 151 -12.77 6.86 2.70
CA ASN A 151 -13.99 6.50 3.42
C ASN A 151 -14.87 5.51 2.64
N GLN A 152 -15.93 5.00 3.28
CA GLN A 152 -16.84 4.01 2.68
C GLN A 152 -17.61 4.51 1.44
N HIS A 153 -17.62 5.82 1.18
CA HIS A 153 -18.23 6.41 -0.02
C HIS A 153 -17.23 6.53 -1.19
N GLY A 154 -15.95 6.23 -0.95
CA GLY A 154 -14.88 6.33 -1.93
C GLY A 154 -14.34 7.74 -2.08
N GLN A 155 -14.51 8.59 -1.07
CA GLN A 155 -13.91 9.92 -1.03
C GLN A 155 -12.50 9.80 -0.44
N VAL A 156 -11.53 10.43 -1.10
CA VAL A 156 -10.14 10.48 -0.63
C VAL A 156 -10.03 11.43 0.55
N GLN A 157 -9.29 11.03 1.57
CA GLN A 157 -9.08 11.77 2.80
C GLN A 157 -7.60 12.13 2.96
N ALA A 158 -7.34 13.19 3.74
CA ALA A 158 -5.99 13.65 4.04
C ALA A 158 -5.18 12.57 4.78
N ILE A 159 -3.88 12.58 4.57
CA ILE A 159 -2.92 11.68 5.23
C ILE A 159 -1.79 12.50 5.86
N GLY A 160 -1.16 11.94 6.90
CA GLY A 160 0.04 12.51 7.50
C GLY A 160 1.32 12.16 6.73
N GLY A 161 2.39 12.93 6.97
CA GLY A 161 3.72 12.66 6.42
C GLY A 161 3.81 12.84 4.89
N VAL A 162 3.06 13.78 4.33
CA VAL A 162 2.98 13.99 2.87
C VAL A 162 4.35 14.35 2.29
N ASN A 163 5.11 15.21 2.98
CA ASN A 163 6.40 15.68 2.50
C ASN A 163 7.38 14.51 2.44
N GLU A 164 7.48 13.75 3.52
CA GLU A 164 8.35 12.58 3.64
C GLU A 164 8.00 11.53 2.57
N LYS A 165 6.74 11.41 2.18
CA LYS A 165 6.29 10.48 1.14
C LYS A 165 6.62 10.91 -0.28
N ILE A 166 6.69 12.21 -0.55
CA ILE A 166 6.92 12.75 -1.90
C ILE A 166 8.42 12.88 -2.19
N GLU A 167 9.23 13.16 -1.17
CA GLU A 167 10.69 13.29 -1.26
C GLU A 167 11.42 11.97 -1.55
#